data_AF-A0A1M5JRN2-F1
#
_entry.id   AF-A0A1M5JRN2-F1
#
_cell.length_a   1.000
_cell.length_b   1.000
_cell.length_c   1.000
_cell.angle_alpha   90.00
_cell.angle_beta   90.00
_cell.angle_gamma   90.00
#
_symmetry.space_group_name_H-M   'P 1'
#
loop_
_entity.id
_entity.type
_entity.pdbx_description
1 polymer ?
#
loop_
_entity_poly.entity_id
_entity_poly.type
_entity_poly.pdbx_seq_one_letter_code
_entity_poly.pdbx_strand_id
1 'polypeptide(L)'
;MQQEEINKGSRLIENIMGSTIKIAQENVKDIPLAFLSVEDMKFHQSWKWMMPVVIKIEEDLGYPVMIRGKSCTISADDDTVFEYERDTKLEAIWQAVVNFLEWHEQQ
;
A
#
# COMPACT_ATOMS: atom_id res chain seq x y z
N MET A 1 5.88 -6.65 -13.09
CA MET A 1 4.46 -6.88 -12.70
C MET A 1 3.58 -6.70 -13.92
N GLN A 2 2.53 -7.49 -14.04
CA GLN A 2 1.56 -7.36 -15.13
C GLN A 2 0.56 -6.23 -14.83
N GLN A 3 0.01 -5.58 -15.85
CA GLN A 3 -0.89 -4.43 -15.66
C GLN A 3 -2.17 -4.80 -14.88
N GLU A 4 -2.66 -6.03 -15.05
CA GLU A 4 -3.82 -6.54 -14.31
C GLU A 4 -3.56 -6.60 -12.81
N GLU A 5 -2.39 -7.08 -12.39
CA GLU A 5 -1.97 -7.13 -10.98
C GLU A 5 -1.86 -5.73 -10.39
N ILE A 6 -1.29 -4.79 -11.15
CA ILE A 6 -1.16 -3.38 -10.76
C ILE A 6 -2.53 -2.75 -10.52
N ASN A 7 -3.48 -3.01 -11.43
CA ASN A 7 -4.82 -2.46 -11.33
C ASN A 7 -5.59 -3.08 -10.17
N LYS A 8 -5.45 -4.38 -9.93
CA LYS A 8 -6.03 -5.06 -8.76
C LYS A 8 -5.50 -4.45 -7.46
N GLY A 9 -4.18 -4.34 -7.32
CA GLY A 9 -3.56 -3.76 -6.13
C GLY A 9 -3.94 -2.30 -5.89
N SER A 10 -4.07 -1.51 -6.96
CA SER A 10 -4.48 -0.10 -6.83
C SER A 10 -5.91 0.05 -6.32
N ARG A 11 -6.84 -0.83 -6.71
CA ARG A 11 -8.22 -0.86 -6.18
C ARG A 11 -8.27 -1.22 -4.70
N LEU A 12 -7.51 -2.24 -4.28
CA LEU A 12 -7.41 -2.62 -2.87
C LEU A 12 -6.91 -1.47 -1.99
N ILE A 13 -5.88 -0.77 -2.48
CA ILE A 13 -5.34 0.40 -1.79
C ILE A 13 -6.37 1.55 -1.77
N GLU A 14 -7.04 1.83 -2.89
CA GLU A 14 -8.09 2.84 -2.95
C GLU A 14 -9.22 2.56 -1.94
N ASN A 15 -9.65 1.30 -1.81
CA ASN A 15 -10.72 0.90 -0.89
C ASN A 15 -10.43 1.31 0.56
N ILE A 16 -9.17 1.15 1.02
CA ILE A 16 -8.80 1.57 2.37
C ILE A 16 -8.53 3.08 2.45
N MET A 17 -7.92 3.68 1.43
CA MET A 17 -7.55 5.10 1.48
C MET A 17 -8.76 6.04 1.33
N GLY A 18 -9.86 5.55 0.76
CA GLY A 18 -11.06 6.34 0.49
C GLY A 18 -10.85 7.37 -0.61
N SER A 19 -11.58 8.49 -0.55
CA SER A 19 -11.64 9.46 -1.66
C SER A 19 -10.38 10.34 -1.81
N THR A 20 -9.53 10.44 -0.78
CA THR A 20 -8.41 11.37 -0.77
C THR A 20 -7.33 10.91 0.20
N ILE A 21 -6.08 10.87 -0.29
CA ILE A 21 -4.90 10.67 0.58
C ILE A 21 -4.51 12.02 1.15
N LYS A 22 -4.67 12.16 2.47
CA LYS A 22 -4.22 13.33 3.21
C LYS A 22 -2.72 13.24 3.45
N ILE A 23 -1.99 14.29 3.09
CA ILE A 23 -0.56 14.37 3.36
C ILE A 23 -0.34 15.40 4.47
N ALA A 24 0.03 14.93 5.65
CA ALA A 24 0.29 15.78 6.83
C ALA A 24 1.63 16.54 6.73
N GLN A 25 1.80 17.34 5.68
CA GLN A 25 2.98 18.18 5.45
C GLN A 25 2.56 19.56 4.93
N GLU A 26 3.16 20.60 5.49
CA GLU A 26 2.90 21.97 5.04
C GLU A 26 3.28 22.13 3.55
N ASN A 27 2.40 22.78 2.79
CA ASN A 27 2.56 23.06 1.35
C ASN A 27 2.56 21.84 0.42
N VAL A 28 2.19 20.65 0.90
CA VAL A 28 1.96 19.49 0.04
C VAL A 28 0.47 19.31 -0.18
N LYS A 29 0.04 19.30 -1.45
CA LYS A 29 -1.35 19.03 -1.80
C LYS A 29 -1.68 17.55 -1.58
N ASP A 30 -2.85 17.31 -1.00
CA ASP A 30 -3.49 15.99 -0.94
C ASP A 30 -3.66 15.39 -2.33
N ILE A 31 -3.78 14.06 -2.38
CA ILE A 31 -3.98 13.31 -3.62
C ILE A 31 -5.46 12.91 -3.70
N PRO A 32 -6.26 13.49 -4.61
CA PRO A 32 -7.69 13.20 -4.68
C PRO A 32 -7.94 11.93 -5.51
N LEU A 33 -8.00 10.78 -4.85
CA LEU A 33 -8.18 9.47 -5.48
C LEU A 33 -9.49 9.36 -6.26
N ALA A 34 -10.58 9.97 -5.77
CA ALA A 34 -11.91 9.89 -6.38
C ALA A 34 -12.02 10.43 -7.82
N PHE A 35 -11.01 11.15 -8.32
CA PHE A 35 -10.98 11.69 -9.68
C PHE A 35 -9.95 11.02 -10.59
N LEU A 36 -9.27 9.99 -10.10
CA LEU A 36 -8.24 9.28 -10.84
C LEU A 36 -8.80 7.96 -11.35
N SER A 37 -8.42 7.57 -12.57
CA SER A 37 -8.60 6.19 -12.98
C SER A 37 -7.59 5.29 -12.26
N VAL A 38 -7.89 4.00 -12.17
CA VAL A 38 -7.01 3.02 -11.53
C VAL A 38 -5.62 2.99 -12.18
N GLU A 39 -5.54 3.22 -13.48
CA GLU A 39 -4.28 3.26 -14.24
C GLU A 39 -3.39 4.46 -13.88
N ASP A 40 -4.00 5.55 -13.40
CA ASP A 40 -3.28 6.76 -12.98
C ASP A 40 -2.78 6.70 -11.53
N MET A 41 -3.15 5.65 -10.78
CA MET A 41 -2.75 5.46 -9.38
C MET A 41 -1.32 4.89 -9.29
N LYS A 42 -0.37 5.73 -8.86
CA LYS A 42 1.07 5.43 -8.91
C LYS A 42 1.62 4.73 -7.67
N PHE A 43 0.80 3.93 -6.97
CA PHE A 43 1.21 3.23 -5.75
C PHE A 43 2.43 2.33 -5.95
N HIS A 44 2.47 1.62 -7.07
CA HIS A 44 3.57 0.71 -7.42
C HIS A 44 4.82 1.44 -7.98
N GLN A 45 4.76 2.75 -8.22
CA GLN A 45 5.83 3.53 -8.86
C GLN A 45 6.42 4.64 -7.99
N SER A 46 5.71 5.07 -6.94
CA SER A 46 6.11 6.23 -6.14
C SER A 46 5.97 6.00 -4.65
N TRP A 47 7.06 6.18 -3.91
CA TRP A 47 7.04 6.18 -2.45
C TRP A 47 6.13 7.26 -1.87
N LYS A 48 5.97 8.40 -2.56
CA LYS A 48 5.03 9.46 -2.14
C LYS A 48 3.59 8.94 -2.05
N TRP A 49 3.22 8.01 -2.93
CA TRP A 49 1.90 7.39 -2.96
C TRP A 49 1.81 6.22 -1.98
N MET A 50 2.89 5.45 -1.83
CA MET A 50 2.90 4.24 -1.00
C MET A 50 3.04 4.54 0.49
N MET A 51 3.80 5.58 0.88
CA MET A 51 4.03 5.91 2.29
C MET A 51 2.74 6.17 3.08
N PRO A 52 1.77 6.95 2.59
CA PRO A 52 0.50 7.14 3.29
C PRO A 52 -0.29 5.84 3.48
N VAL A 53 -0.15 4.88 2.57
CA VAL A 53 -0.78 3.56 2.67
C VAL A 53 -0.12 2.74 3.78
N VAL A 54 1.21 2.75 3.85
CA VAL A 54 1.96 2.11 4.94
C VAL A 54 1.57 2.69 6.30
N ILE A 55 1.57 4.03 6.42
CA ILE A 55 1.12 4.72 7.64
C ILE A 55 -0.30 4.31 8.00
N LYS A 56 -1.22 4.25 7.03
CA LYS A 56 -2.59 3.84 7.29
C LYS A 56 -2.67 2.41 7.86
N ILE A 57 -1.90 1.48 7.32
CA ILE A 57 -1.86 0.10 7.80
C ILE A 57 -1.34 0.04 9.24
N GLU A 58 -0.28 0.80 9.55
CA GLU A 58 0.32 0.82 10.89
C GLU A 58 -0.54 1.55 11.93
N GLU A 59 -1.01 2.76 11.61
CA GLU A 59 -1.64 3.66 12.57
C GLU A 59 -3.16 3.49 12.65
N ASP A 60 -3.84 3.33 11.51
CA ASP A 60 -5.31 3.24 11.48
C ASP A 60 -5.79 1.79 11.62
N LEU A 61 -5.11 0.83 10.95
CA LEU A 61 -5.48 -0.59 10.98
C LEU A 61 -4.77 -1.36 12.10
N GLY A 62 -3.68 -0.82 12.66
CA GLY A 62 -2.98 -1.40 13.80
C GLY A 62 -2.05 -2.57 13.47
N TYR A 63 -1.65 -2.73 12.20
CA TYR A 63 -0.78 -3.82 11.75
C TYR A 63 0.67 -3.34 11.56
N PRO A 64 1.65 -3.90 12.29
CA PRO A 64 3.05 -3.50 12.15
C PRO A 64 3.60 -3.75 10.73
N VAL A 65 4.30 -2.76 10.17
CA VAL A 65 4.97 -2.88 8.87
C VAL A 65 6.48 -2.71 9.05
N MET A 66 7.25 -3.75 8.73
CA MET A 66 8.72 -3.71 8.79
C MET A 66 9.30 -3.64 7.38
N ILE A 67 10.01 -2.56 7.07
CA ILE A 67 10.68 -2.37 5.78
C ILE A 67 12.20 -2.43 5.98
N ARG A 68 12.86 -3.44 5.40
CA ARG A 68 14.32 -3.62 5.50
C ARG A 68 14.95 -3.91 4.14
N GLY A 69 15.78 -2.98 3.65
CA GLY A 69 16.47 -3.16 2.37
C GLY A 69 15.46 -3.30 1.22
N LYS A 70 15.41 -4.49 0.60
CA LYS A 70 14.44 -4.85 -0.44
C LYS A 70 13.41 -5.88 0.03
N SER A 71 13.19 -5.96 1.35
CA SER A 71 12.17 -6.79 1.99
C SER A 71 11.14 -5.90 2.72
N CYS A 72 9.90 -6.38 2.74
CA CYS A 72 8.81 -5.81 3.52
C CYS A 72 8.03 -6.95 4.19
N THR A 73 7.71 -6.76 5.47
CA THR A 73 6.93 -7.69 6.29
C THR A 73 5.74 -6.97 6.92
N ILE A 74 4.55 -7.57 6.86
CA ILE A 74 3.36 -7.12 7.59
C ILE A 74 2.89 -8.27 8.48
N SER A 75 2.77 -8.03 9.78
CA SER A 75 2.33 -9.04 10.75
C SER A 75 0.86 -8.81 11.10
N ALA A 76 0.00 -9.73 10.70
CA ALA A 76 -1.43 -9.66 11.00
C ALA A 76 -1.77 -10.24 12.39
N ASP A 77 -1.14 -11.37 12.72
CA ASP A 77 -1.20 -12.03 14.03
C ASP A 77 0.02 -12.97 14.18
N ASP A 78 0.04 -13.82 15.21
CA ASP A 78 1.15 -14.73 15.49
C ASP A 78 1.36 -15.80 14.39
N ASP A 79 0.32 -16.14 13.63
CA ASP A 79 0.35 -17.19 12.61
C ASP A 79 0.30 -16.64 11.17
N THR A 80 -0.05 -15.36 11.01
CA THR A 80 -0.29 -14.71 9.71
C THR A 80 0.71 -13.58 9.46
N VAL A 81 1.68 -13.84 8.57
CA VAL A 81 2.73 -12.89 8.20
C VAL A 81 2.86 -12.79 6.68
N PHE A 82 2.88 -11.55 6.16
CA PHE A 82 3.08 -11.23 4.75
C PHE A 82 4.50 -10.71 4.53
N GLU A 83 5.43 -11.60 4.20
CA GLU A 83 6.84 -11.25 3.95
C GLU A 83 7.21 -11.41 2.48
N TYR A 84 7.77 -10.35 1.88
CA TYR A 84 8.19 -10.35 0.48
C TYR A 84 9.54 -9.66 0.29
N GLU A 85 10.44 -10.33 -0.43
CA GLU A 85 11.66 -9.74 -1.00
C GLU A 85 11.52 -9.60 -2.52
N ARG A 86 12.00 -8.48 -3.08
CA ARG A 86 11.92 -8.16 -4.52
C ARG A 86 13.19 -7.46 -5.01
N ASP A 87 13.26 -7.23 -6.33
CA ASP A 87 14.38 -6.54 -6.96
C ASP A 87 14.49 -5.08 -6.52
N THR A 88 13.36 -4.44 -6.21
CA THR A 88 13.31 -3.09 -5.65
C THR A 88 12.57 -3.05 -4.32
N LYS A 89 12.97 -2.09 -3.47
CA LYS A 89 12.30 -1.81 -2.19
C LYS A 89 10.80 -1.54 -2.40
N LEU A 90 10.47 -0.76 -3.42
CA LEU A 90 9.09 -0.35 -3.65
C LEU A 90 8.21 -1.53 -4.08
N GLU A 91 8.71 -2.42 -4.94
CA GLU A 91 7.98 -3.64 -5.31
C GLU A 91 7.77 -4.57 -4.12
N ALA A 92 8.76 -4.70 -3.23
CA ALA A 92 8.62 -5.52 -2.02
C ALA A 92 7.51 -4.98 -1.11
N ILE A 93 7.49 -3.66 -0.90
CA ILE A 93 6.46 -2.99 -0.09
C ILE A 93 5.09 -3.14 -0.75
N TRP A 94 5.00 -2.80 -2.04
CA TRP A 94 3.73 -2.86 -2.77
C TRP A 94 3.16 -4.28 -2.76
N GLN A 95 4.00 -5.30 -2.98
CA GLN A 95 3.56 -6.69 -2.95
C GLN A 95 3.09 -7.13 -1.56
N ALA A 96 3.83 -6.81 -0.50
CA ALA A 96 3.44 -7.15 0.86
C ALA A 96 2.11 -6.51 1.22
N VAL A 97 1.94 -5.23 0.89
CA VAL A 97 0.68 -4.49 1.12
C VAL A 97 -0.46 -5.10 0.33
N VAL A 98 -0.31 -5.37 -0.96
CA VAL A 98 -1.40 -5.92 -1.77
C VAL A 98 -1.87 -7.28 -1.26
N ASN A 99 -0.95 -8.20 -0.95
CA ASN A 99 -1.34 -9.51 -0.41
C ASN A 99 -1.98 -9.40 0.97
N PHE A 100 -1.47 -8.53 1.83
CA PHE A 100 -2.08 -8.24 3.12
C PHE A 100 -3.52 -7.71 2.94
N LEU A 101 -3.75 -6.76 2.02
CA LEU A 101 -5.07 -6.19 1.79
C LEU A 101 -6.04 -7.20 1.17
N GLU A 102 -5.57 -8.09 0.29
CA GLU A 102 -6.40 -9.19 -0.24
C GLU A 102 -6.88 -10.13 0.87
N TRP A 103 -6.05 -10.41 1.86
CA TRP A 103 -6.44 -11.18 3.04
C TRP A 103 -7.36 -10.39 3.96
N HIS A 104 -7.06 -9.11 4.21
CA HIS A 104 -7.81 -8.24 5.11
C HIS A 104 -9.24 -7.99 4.61
N GLU A 105 -9.49 -7.94 3.29
CA GLU A 105 -10.85 -7.83 2.74
C GLU A 105 -11.72 -9.10 2.94
N GLN A 106 -11.12 -10.24 3.26
CA GLN A 106 -11.81 -11.51 3.44
C GLN A 106 -12.17 -11.83 4.90
N GLN A 107 -11.73 -10.97 5.83
CA GLN A 107 -12.08 -11.03 7.26
C GLN A 107 -13.42 -10.32 7.51
#